data_AF-A0A1M4MXI7-F1
#
_entry.id   AF-A0A1M4MXI7-F1
#
_cell.length_a   1.000
_cell.length_b   1.000
_cell.length_c   1.000
_cell.angle_alpha   90.00
_cell.angle_beta   90.00
_cell.angle_gamma   90.00
#
_symmetry.space_group_name_H-M   'P 1'
#
loop_
_entity.id
_entity.type
_entity.pdbx_description
1 polymer ?
#
loop_
_entity_poly.entity_id
_entity_poly.type
_entity_poly.pdbx_seq_one_letter_code
_entity_poly.pdbx_strand_id
1 'polypeptide(L)'
;MCQVFAGQDPARYTSTTRRLRLNGQSTSIRLENAFWDILDQIAKADGVSTPAFISRLHSEVLEARGEPVNFTSLLRTACLIFMGQSSATAHQEQTLAVAAE
;
A
#
# COMPACT_ATOMS: atom_id res chain seq x y z
N MET A 1 -4.95 -14.94 21.68
CA MET A 1 -4.68 -13.63 21.05
C MET A 1 -3.23 -13.47 20.61
N CYS A 2 -2.21 -13.59 21.49
CA CYS A 2 -0.81 -13.30 21.10
C CYS A 2 -0.19 -14.28 20.09
N GLN A 3 -0.63 -15.55 20.01
CA GLN A 3 -0.09 -16.52 19.05
C GLN A 3 -0.38 -16.16 17.58
N VAL A 4 -1.48 -15.44 17.31
CA VAL A 4 -1.84 -14.97 15.96
C VAL A 4 -0.86 -13.91 15.44
N PHE A 5 -0.27 -13.12 16.35
CA PHE A 5 0.68 -12.06 16.01
C PHE A 5 2.15 -12.45 16.27
N ALA A 6 2.41 -13.38 17.19
CA ALA A 6 3.76 -13.83 17.54
C ALA A 6 4.35 -14.82 16.51
N GLY A 7 3.50 -15.54 15.76
CA GLY A 7 3.90 -16.44 14.68
C GLY A 7 4.06 -15.76 13.31
N GLN A 8 4.11 -14.42 13.26
CA GLN A 8 4.31 -13.70 12.01
C GLN A 8 5.70 -14.05 11.44
N ASP A 9 5.75 -14.30 10.14
CA ASP A 9 7.03 -14.45 9.43
C ASP A 9 7.88 -13.19 9.62
N PRO A 10 9.09 -13.28 10.22
CA PRO A 10 10.00 -12.15 10.39
C PRO A 10 10.31 -11.38 9.12
N ALA A 11 10.23 -12.04 7.96
CA ALA A 11 10.39 -11.38 6.68
C ALA A 11 9.37 -10.26 6.48
N ARG A 12 8.13 -10.39 6.97
CA ARG A 12 7.05 -9.42 6.73
C ARG A 12 7.29 -8.06 7.38
N TYR A 13 7.77 -8.03 8.63
CA TYR A 13 8.03 -6.78 9.35
C TYR A 13 9.49 -6.29 9.21
N THR A 14 10.35 -7.06 8.54
CA THR A 14 11.69 -6.61 8.17
C THR A 14 11.58 -5.46 7.16
N SER A 15 12.37 -4.41 7.37
CA SER A 15 12.41 -3.23 6.50
C SER A 15 13.38 -3.41 5.33
N THR A 16 12.88 -3.18 4.11
CA THR A 16 13.67 -3.13 2.89
C THR A 16 13.67 -1.72 2.32
N THR A 17 14.84 -1.26 1.87
CA THR A 17 14.97 0.01 1.14
C THR A 17 14.87 -0.27 -0.36
N ARG A 18 13.92 0.36 -1.06
CA ARG A 18 13.85 0.36 -2.53
C ARG A 18 14.17 1.77 -3.04
N ARG A 19 14.96 1.85 -4.11
CA ARG A 19 15.32 3.10 -4.79
C ARG A 19 14.37 3.33 -5.96
N LEU A 20 13.76 4.51 -6.02
CA LEU A 20 12.75 4.85 -7.02
C LEU A 20 12.89 6.31 -7.44
N ARG A 21 12.30 6.67 -8.58
CA ARG A 21 12.37 8.03 -9.14
C ARG A 21 11.08 8.79 -8.89
N LEU A 22 11.09 9.75 -7.98
CA LEU A 22 9.96 10.66 -7.71
C LEU A 22 10.24 11.99 -8.41
N ASN A 23 9.36 12.44 -9.30
CA ASN A 23 9.53 13.71 -10.03
C ASN A 23 10.93 13.87 -10.68
N GLY A 24 11.48 12.78 -11.22
CA GLY A 24 12.82 12.75 -11.81
C GLY A 24 13.99 12.65 -10.82
N GLN A 25 13.75 12.81 -9.52
CA GLN A 25 14.76 12.69 -8.46
C GLN A 25 14.86 11.26 -7.94
N SER A 26 16.09 10.78 -7.69
CA SER A 26 16.32 9.46 -7.11
C SER A 26 16.06 9.49 -5.61
N THR A 27 14.97 8.89 -5.16
CA THR A 27 14.57 8.80 -3.75
C THR A 27 14.70 7.36 -3.24
N SER A 28 15.29 7.21 -2.06
CA SER A 28 15.35 5.93 -1.35
C SER A 28 14.24 5.87 -0.30
N ILE A 29 13.31 4.92 -0.45
CA ILE A 29 12.22 4.71 0.51
C ILE A 29 12.48 3.41 1.27
N ARG A 30 12.36 3.45 2.60
CA ARG A 30 12.45 2.27 3.49
C ARG A 30 11.08 1.96 4.07
N LEU A 31 10.61 0.74 3.83
CA LEU A 31 9.34 0.21 4.33
C LEU A 31 9.50 -1.26 4.70
N GLU A 32 8.63 -1.72 5.59
CA GLU A 32 8.45 -3.13 5.92
C GLU A 32 7.99 -3.90 4.68
N ASN A 33 8.47 -5.14 4.50
CA ASN A 33 8.15 -5.95 3.32
C ASN A 33 6.65 -6.13 3.11
N ALA A 34 5.87 -6.25 4.19
CA ALA A 34 4.42 -6.32 4.10
C ALA A 34 3.79 -5.11 3.40
N PHE A 35 4.32 -3.90 3.59
CA PHE A 35 3.82 -2.72 2.87
C PHE A 35 4.29 -2.71 1.42
N TRP A 36 5.51 -3.16 1.15
CA TRP A 36 5.97 -3.33 -0.23
C TRP A 36 5.10 -4.31 -1.02
N ASP A 37 4.74 -5.45 -0.43
CA ASP A 37 3.88 -6.45 -1.07
C ASP A 37 2.48 -5.89 -1.36
N ILE A 38 1.94 -5.04 -0.48
CA ILE A 38 0.64 -4.37 -0.70
C ILE A 38 0.76 -3.32 -1.81
N LEU A 39 1.83 -2.51 -1.82
CA LEU A 39 2.08 -1.53 -2.89
C LEU A 39 2.23 -2.23 -4.26
N ASP A 40 2.91 -3.38 -4.30
CA ASP A 40 3.05 -4.21 -5.49
C ASP A 40 1.68 -4.75 -5.97
N GLN A 41 0.79 -5.13 -5.04
CA GLN A 41 -0.59 -5.52 -5.36
C GLN A 41 -1.45 -4.38 -5.89
N ILE A 42 -1.38 -3.20 -5.27
CA ILE A 42 -2.12 -2.01 -5.73
C ILE A 42 -1.68 -1.64 -7.14
N ALA A 43 -0.38 -1.53 -7.37
CA ALA A 43 0.16 -1.20 -8.68
C ALA A 43 -0.25 -2.23 -9.75
N LYS A 44 -0.24 -3.51 -9.40
CA LYS A 44 -0.71 -4.58 -10.28
C LYS A 44 -2.22 -4.46 -10.60
N ALA A 45 -3.05 -4.10 -9.64
CA ALA A 45 -4.48 -3.88 -9.84
C ALA A 45 -4.75 -2.71 -10.81
N ASP A 46 -3.92 -1.67 -10.74
CA ASP A 46 -3.97 -0.50 -11.64
C ASP A 46 -3.24 -0.74 -12.99
N GLY A 47 -2.63 -1.92 -13.20
CA GLY A 47 -1.90 -2.24 -14.43
C GLY A 47 -0.60 -1.45 -14.62
N VAL A 48 -0.02 -0.92 -13.55
CA VAL A 48 1.22 -0.13 -13.56
C VAL A 48 2.32 -0.79 -12.72
N SER A 49 3.56 -0.32 -12.85
CA SER A 49 4.64 -0.75 -11.96
C SER A 49 4.58 -0.05 -10.61
N THR A 50 5.06 -0.67 -9.54
CA THR A 50 5.10 -0.08 -8.19
C THR A 50 5.80 1.28 -8.15
N PRO A 51 6.97 1.48 -8.80
CA PRO A 51 7.56 2.81 -8.88
C PRO A 51 6.66 3.82 -9.58
N ALA A 52 5.97 3.44 -10.66
CA ALA A 52 5.07 4.33 -11.38
C ALA A 52 3.85 4.74 -10.53
N PHE A 53 3.25 3.78 -9.82
CA PHE A 53 2.17 4.05 -8.85
C PHE A 53 2.62 5.03 -7.76
N ILE A 54 3.77 4.76 -7.12
CA ILE A 54 4.29 5.62 -6.04
C ILE A 54 4.62 7.01 -6.57
N SER A 55 5.22 7.12 -7.76
CA SER A 55 5.51 8.42 -8.37
C SER A 55 4.25 9.20 -8.69
N ARG A 56 3.22 8.55 -9.22
CA ARG A 56 1.92 9.17 -9.47
C ARG A 56 1.28 9.68 -8.18
N LEU A 57 1.23 8.83 -7.14
CA LEU A 57 0.70 9.21 -5.83
C LEU A 57 1.47 10.40 -5.23
N HIS A 58 2.80 10.41 -5.38
CA HIS A 58 3.63 11.54 -4.94
C HIS A 58 3.26 12.84 -5.67
N SER A 59 3.09 12.80 -6.99
CA SER A 59 2.67 13.96 -7.79
C SER A 59 1.28 14.46 -7.40
N GLU A 60 0.31 13.56 -7.22
CA GLU A 60 -1.06 13.92 -6.82
C GLU A 60 -1.10 14.60 -5.43
N VAL A 61 -0.32 14.09 -4.47
CA VAL A 61 -0.23 14.72 -3.14
C VAL A 61 0.45 16.10 -3.23
N LEU A 62 1.50 16.20 -4.04
CA LEU A 62 2.22 17.47 -4.28
C LEU A 62 1.29 18.54 -4.86
N GLU A 63 0.47 18.17 -5.86
CA GLU A 63 -0.49 19.06 -6.49
C GLU A 63 -1.63 19.47 -5.54
N ALA A 64 -2.13 18.54 -4.73
CA ALA A 64 -3.28 18.79 -3.87
C ALA A 64 -2.93 19.55 -2.57
N ARG A 65 -1.73 19.33 -2.00
CA ARG A 65 -1.39 19.79 -0.64
C ARG A 65 -0.03 20.47 -0.54
N GLY A 66 0.72 20.58 -1.63
CA GLY A 66 2.13 20.98 -1.59
C GLY A 66 3.04 19.83 -1.15
N GLU A 67 4.26 20.16 -0.74
CA GLU A 67 5.30 19.15 -0.50
C GLU A 67 4.84 18.08 0.51
N PRO A 68 4.90 16.77 0.15
CA PRO A 68 4.41 15.71 1.01
C PRO A 68 5.27 15.55 2.25
N VAL A 69 4.76 16.01 3.39
CA VAL A 69 5.35 15.74 4.70
C VAL A 69 5.06 14.29 5.09
N ASN A 70 6.09 13.56 5.54
CA ASN A 70 5.98 12.16 5.98
C ASN A 70 5.44 11.19 4.89
N PHE A 71 5.93 11.32 3.65
CA PHE A 71 5.49 10.48 2.53
C PHE A 71 5.53 8.96 2.81
N THR A 72 6.54 8.47 3.53
CA THR A 72 6.61 7.06 3.94
C THR A 72 5.44 6.64 4.84
N SER A 73 4.98 7.51 5.75
CA SER A 73 3.80 7.25 6.57
C SER A 73 2.53 7.27 5.73
N LEU A 74 2.44 8.16 4.74
CA LEU A 74 1.33 8.19 3.78
C LEU A 74 1.23 6.86 3.01
N LEU A 75 2.36 6.31 2.54
CA LEU A 75 2.36 5.00 1.86
C LEU A 75 1.83 3.88 2.75
N ARG A 76 2.21 3.84 4.03
CA ARG A 76 1.67 2.86 4.99
C ARG A 76 0.17 3.04 5.19
N THR A 77 -0.29 4.27 5.36
CA THR A 77 -1.73 4.57 5.52
C THR A 77 -2.51 4.19 4.27
N ALA A 78 -1.97 4.44 3.07
CA ALA A 78 -2.58 4.03 1.80
C ALA A 78 -2.76 2.51 1.71
N CYS A 79 -1.76 1.73 2.14
CA CYS A 79 -1.85 0.27 2.22
C CYS A 79 -2.97 -0.19 3.18
N LEU A 80 -3.09 0.44 4.35
CA LEU A 80 -4.15 0.12 5.32
C LEU A 80 -5.55 0.42 4.76
N ILE A 81 -5.70 1.55 4.05
CA ILE A 81 -6.96 1.92 3.39
C ILE A 81 -7.32 0.89 2.32
N PHE A 82 -6.37 0.51 1.46
CA PHE A 82 -6.59 -0.49 0.40
C PHE A 82 -7.05 -1.85 0.97
N MET A 83 -6.40 -2.33 2.03
CA MET A 83 -6.78 -3.58 2.69
C MET A 83 -8.16 -3.49 3.38
N GLY A 84 -8.47 -2.34 3.96
CA GLY A 84 -9.79 -2.07 4.56
C GLY A 84 -10.92 -2.07 3.52
N GLN A 85 -10.68 -1.46 2.35
CA GLN A 85 -11.64 -1.44 1.25
C GLN A 85 -11.82 -2.83 0.61
N SER A 86 -10.74 -3.60 0.46
CA SER A 86 -10.81 -4.98 -0.05
C SER A 86 -11.63 -5.88 0.87
N SER A 87 -11.50 -5.68 2.19
CA SER A 87 -12.30 -6.40 3.20
C SER A 87 -13.77 -5.97 3.19
N ALA A 88 -14.06 -4.69 2.95
CA ALA A 88 -15.42 -4.17 2.84
C ALA A 88 -16.12 -4.63 1.55
N THR A 89 -15.40 -4.66 0.42
CA THR A 89 -15.90 -5.12 -0.88
C THR A 89 -16.22 -6.62 -0.84
N ALA A 90 -15.32 -7.43 -0.27
CA ALA A 90 -15.56 -8.85 -0.05
C ALA A 90 -16.79 -9.11 0.84
N HIS A 91 -17.03 -8.27 1.86
CA HIS A 91 -18.21 -8.41 2.73
C HIS A 91 -19.51 -7.98 2.02
N GLN A 92 -19.46 -7.01 1.11
CA GLN A 92 -20.60 -6.61 0.29
C GLN A 92 -20.96 -7.69 -0.75
N GLU A 93 -19.99 -8.28 -1.44
CA GLU A 93 -20.24 -9.37 -2.40
C GLU A 93 -20.84 -10.61 -1.72
N GLN A 94 -20.38 -10.96 -0.51
CA GLN A 94 -20.92 -12.08 0.27
C GLN A 94 -22.35 -11.83 0.79
N THR A 95 -22.69 -10.57 1.10
CA THR A 95 -24.05 -10.19 1.54
C THR A 95 -25.04 -10.20 0.37
N LEU A 96 -24.61 -9.77 -0.82
CA LEU A 96 -25.43 -9.81 -2.04
C LEU A 96 -25.65 -11.25 -2.53
N ALA A 97 -24.68 -12.15 -2.37
CA ALA A 97 -24.84 -13.58 -2.70
C ALA A 97 -25.84 -14.29 -1.77
N VAL A 98 -25.82 -14.01 -0.46
CA VAL A 98 -26.76 -14.61 0.52
C VAL A 98 -28.18 -14.05 0.39
N ALA A 99 -28.35 -12.82 -0.09
CA ALA A 99 -29.67 -12.22 -0.32
C ALA A 99 -30.35 -12.68 -1.63
N ALA A 100 -29.62 -13.43 -2.47
CA ALA A 100 -30.10 -13.95 -3.75
C ALA A 100 -30.44 -15.45 -3.71
N GLU A 101 -30.32 -16.10 -2.54
CA GLU A 101 -30.77 -17.48 -2.27
C GLU A 101 -32.10 -17.50 -1.50
#